data_AF-A0A1I2IV29-F1
#
_entry.id   AF-A0A1I2IV29-F1
#
_cell.length_a   1.000
_cell.length_b   1.000
_cell.length_c   1.000
_cell.angle_alpha   90.00
_cell.angle_beta   90.00
_cell.angle_gamma   90.00
#
_symmetry.space_group_name_H-M   'P 1'
#
loop_
_entity.id
_entity.type
_entity.pdbx_description
1 polymer ?
#
loop_
_entity_poly.entity_id
_entity_poly.type
_entity_poly.pdbx_seq_one_letter_code
_entity_poly.pdbx_strand_id
1 'polypeptide(L)'
;MSDHDFYPAPTAADLAAIELEAPLINAELVWLDAEITLLGAAERGRVSELDVRRVRRAERAVIRETFAHVARLTRSPSPRRAA
;
A
#
# COMPACT_ATOMS: atom_id res chain seq x y z
N MET A 1 9.30 31.71 -9.95
CA MET A 1 8.96 30.48 -10.69
C MET A 1 9.32 29.35 -9.74
N SER A 2 8.32 28.79 -9.10
CA SER A 2 8.54 27.69 -8.15
C SER A 2 8.55 26.39 -8.92
N ASP A 3 9.23 25.38 -8.40
CA ASP A 3 9.44 24.06 -9.03
C ASP A 3 8.14 23.36 -9.54
N HIS A 4 6.97 23.79 -9.04
CA HIS A 4 5.66 23.32 -9.48
C HIS A 4 5.18 23.86 -10.84
N ASP A 5 5.78 24.93 -11.36
CA ASP A 5 5.36 25.51 -12.65
C ASP A 5 5.81 24.66 -13.86
N PHE A 6 6.69 23.66 -13.65
CA PHE A 6 7.27 22.82 -14.72
C PHE A 6 6.50 21.52 -14.98
N TYR A 7 5.63 21.08 -14.06
CA TYR A 7 4.85 19.86 -14.20
C TYR A 7 3.36 20.17 -14.35
N PRO A 8 2.66 19.59 -15.35
CA PRO A 8 1.21 19.71 -15.43
C PRO A 8 0.59 19.13 -14.16
N ALA A 9 -0.43 19.81 -13.63
CA ALA A 9 -1.17 19.31 -12.48
C ALA A 9 -1.80 17.93 -12.79
N PRO A 10 -1.88 17.01 -11.80
CA PRO A 10 -2.52 15.71 -11.99
C PRO A 10 -3.97 15.85 -12.46
N THR A 11 -4.41 14.96 -13.35
CA THR A 11 -5.81 14.91 -13.77
C THR A 11 -6.67 14.27 -12.68
N ALA A 12 -8.00 14.45 -12.77
CA ALA A 12 -8.93 13.75 -11.89
C ALA A 12 -8.79 12.21 -11.97
N ALA A 13 -8.42 11.68 -13.14
CA ALA A 13 -8.17 10.25 -13.32
C ALA A 13 -6.89 9.80 -12.61
N ASP A 14 -5.83 10.63 -12.63
CA ASP A 14 -4.58 10.34 -11.92
C ASP A 14 -4.81 10.32 -10.41
N LEU A 15 -5.56 11.30 -9.89
CA LEU A 15 -5.91 11.33 -8.46
C LEU A 15 -6.79 10.14 -8.07
N ALA A 16 -7.75 9.74 -8.91
CA ALA A 16 -8.58 8.57 -8.66
C ALA A 16 -7.77 7.26 -8.66
N ALA A 17 -6.70 7.17 -9.46
CA ALA A 17 -5.80 6.02 -9.45
C ALA A 17 -5.02 5.91 -8.13
N ILE A 18 -4.60 7.04 -7.55
CA ILE A 18 -3.95 7.06 -6.23
C ILE A 18 -4.91 6.54 -5.14
N GLU A 19 -6.14 7.05 -5.11
CA GLU A 19 -7.15 6.62 -4.13
C GLU A 19 -7.47 5.12 -4.26
N LEU A 20 -7.37 4.57 -5.48
CA LEU A 20 -7.60 3.17 -5.76
C LEU A 20 -6.50 2.24 -5.16
N GLU A 21 -5.27 2.73 -5.11
CA GLU A 21 -4.08 2.06 -4.60
C GLU A 21 -3.91 2.21 -3.09
N ALA A 22 -4.39 3.33 -2.51
CA ALA A 22 -4.19 3.68 -1.11
C ALA A 22 -4.49 2.55 -0.09
N PRO A 23 -5.55 1.73 -0.22
CA PRO A 23 -5.78 0.62 0.70
C PRO A 23 -4.68 -0.45 0.69
N LEU A 24 -4.13 -0.77 -0.48
CA LEU A 24 -3.03 -1.75 -0.62
C LEU A 24 -1.75 -1.18 -0.02
N ILE A 25 -1.41 0.06 -0.37
CA ILE A 25 -0.24 0.77 0.20
C ILE A 25 -0.30 0.79 1.73
N ASN A 26 -1.47 1.11 2.30
CA ASN A 26 -1.64 1.11 3.75
C ASN A 26 -1.44 -0.28 4.38
N ALA A 27 -1.89 -1.34 3.73
CA ALA A 27 -1.66 -2.71 4.22
C ALA A 27 -0.17 -3.08 4.16
N GLU A 28 0.55 -2.66 3.12
CA GLU A 28 1.99 -2.87 2.97
C GLU A 28 2.79 -2.08 4.01
N LEU A 29 2.40 -0.83 4.30
CA LEU A 29 3.02 -0.02 5.36
C LEU A 29 2.85 -0.67 6.74
N VAL A 30 1.67 -1.21 7.03
CA VAL A 30 1.43 -1.95 8.28
C VAL A 30 2.26 -3.23 8.35
N TRP A 31 2.48 -3.91 7.22
CA TRP A 31 3.36 -5.07 7.16
C TRP A 31 4.81 -4.70 7.43
N LEU A 32 5.32 -3.66 6.76
CA LEU A 32 6.66 -3.13 6.98
C LEU A 32 6.88 -2.71 8.45
N ASP A 33 5.92 -2.02 9.06
CA ASP A 33 6.00 -1.64 10.49
C ASP A 33 6.06 -2.86 11.43
N ALA A 34 5.29 -3.92 11.11
CA ALA A 34 5.34 -5.17 11.86
C ALA A 34 6.68 -5.89 11.70
N GLU A 35 7.28 -5.88 10.51
CA GLU A 35 8.61 -6.44 10.26
C GLU A 35 9.71 -5.66 10.99
N ILE A 36 9.69 -4.32 10.92
CA ILE A 36 10.63 -3.46 11.64
C ILE A 36 10.53 -3.72 13.15
N THR A 37 9.31 -3.83 13.68
CA THR A 37 9.07 -4.14 15.09
C THR A 37 9.67 -5.50 15.47
N LEU A 38 9.45 -6.53 14.65
CA LEU A 38 10.00 -7.87 14.87
C LEU A 38 11.53 -7.87 14.84
N LEU A 39 12.14 -7.21 13.86
CA LEU A 39 13.60 -7.07 13.76
C LEU A 39 14.19 -6.39 15.00
N GLY A 40 13.59 -5.27 15.42
CA GLY A 40 14.01 -4.59 16.65
C GLY A 40 13.84 -5.45 17.91
N ALA A 41 12.79 -6.28 17.98
CA ALA A 41 12.62 -7.24 19.08
C ALA A 41 13.69 -8.35 19.04
N ALA A 42 14.04 -8.84 17.85
CA ALA A 42 15.07 -9.84 17.64
C ALA A 42 16.47 -9.35 18.04
N GLU A 43 16.85 -8.14 17.63
CA GLU A 43 18.13 -7.51 18.02
C GLU A 43 18.29 -7.42 19.55
N ARG A 44 17.19 -7.25 20.28
CA ARG A 44 17.19 -7.16 21.75
C ARG A 44 17.04 -8.52 22.44
N GLY A 45 16.84 -9.60 21.69
CA GLY A 45 16.59 -10.95 22.21
C GLY A 45 15.21 -11.12 22.85
N ARG A 46 14.18 -10.38 22.40
CA ARG A 46 12.86 -10.27 23.07
C ARG A 46 11.67 -10.53 22.13
N VAL A 47 11.84 -11.40 21.14
CA VAL A 47 10.75 -11.75 20.22
C VAL A 47 9.62 -12.43 21.01
N SER A 48 8.40 -11.93 20.84
CA SER A 48 7.19 -12.49 21.43
C SER A 48 6.27 -13.13 20.39
N GLU A 49 5.34 -13.98 20.84
CA GLU A 49 4.28 -14.49 19.95
C GLU A 49 3.43 -13.38 19.33
N LEU A 50 3.26 -12.25 20.04
CA LEU A 50 2.50 -11.12 19.54
C LEU A 50 3.15 -10.52 18.30
N ASP A 51 4.48 -10.42 18.28
CA ASP A 51 5.24 -9.89 17.13
C ASP A 51 5.03 -10.77 15.90
N VAL A 52 5.13 -12.09 16.08
CA VAL A 52 4.88 -13.05 15.00
C VAL A 52 3.43 -12.98 14.50
N ARG A 53 2.45 -12.82 15.40
CA ARG A 53 1.03 -12.68 15.03
C ARG A 53 0.74 -11.37 14.29
N ARG A 54 1.44 -10.29 14.63
CA ARG A 54 1.35 -9.00 13.93
C ARG A 54 1.79 -9.12 12.48
N VAL A 55 2.97 -9.70 12.25
CA VAL A 55 3.49 -9.94 10.88
C VAL A 55 2.51 -10.79 10.08
N ARG A 56 2.09 -11.94 10.59
CA ARG A 56 1.13 -12.83 9.89
C ARG A 56 -0.22 -12.16 9.61
N ARG A 57 -0.70 -11.28 10.49
CA ARG A 57 -1.94 -10.52 10.26
C ARG A 57 -1.75 -9.50 9.14
N ALA A 58 -0.62 -8.81 9.12
CA ALA A 58 -0.31 -7.80 8.12
C ALA A 58 -0.11 -8.43 6.73
N GLU A 59 0.62 -9.54 6.62
CA GLU A 59 0.76 -10.32 5.38
C GLU A 59 -0.61 -10.73 4.80
N ARG A 60 -1.51 -11.24 5.65
CA ARG A 60 -2.88 -11.59 5.25
C ARG A 60 -3.69 -10.37 4.78
N ALA A 61 -3.43 -9.20 5.38
CA ALA A 61 -4.07 -7.97 4.95
C ALA A 61 -3.55 -7.54 3.57
N VAL A 62 -2.25 -7.59 3.33
CA VAL A 62 -1.64 -7.30 2.01
C VAL A 62 -2.27 -8.20 0.94
N ILE A 63 -2.27 -9.52 1.14
CA ILE A 63 -2.85 -10.47 0.18
C ILE A 63 -4.31 -10.11 -0.15
N ARG A 64 -5.12 -9.83 0.89
CA ARG A 64 -6.52 -9.43 0.70
C ARG A 64 -6.64 -8.15 -0.12
N GLU A 65 -5.86 -7.12 0.21
CA GLU A 65 -5.91 -5.84 -0.50
C GLU A 65 -5.35 -5.93 -1.91
N THR A 66 -4.39 -6.83 -2.17
CA THR A 66 -3.89 -7.12 -3.53
C THR A 66 -5.03 -7.66 -4.40
N PHE A 67 -5.75 -8.68 -3.93
CA PHE A 67 -6.89 -9.22 -4.66
C PHE A 67 -7.99 -8.17 -4.84
N ALA A 68 -8.26 -7.37 -3.80
CA ALA A 68 -9.25 -6.30 -3.87
C ALA A 68 -8.85 -5.23 -4.90
N HIS A 69 -7.59 -4.81 -4.92
CA HIS A 69 -7.05 -3.83 -5.87
C HIS A 69 -7.15 -4.34 -7.31
N VAL A 70 -6.71 -5.57 -7.58
CA VAL A 70 -6.86 -6.20 -8.90
C VAL A 70 -8.33 -6.28 -9.31
N ALA A 71 -9.22 -6.67 -8.40
CA ALA A 71 -10.64 -6.76 -8.69
C ALA A 71 -11.31 -5.39 -8.92
N ARG A 72 -10.74 -4.30 -8.39
CA ARG A 72 -11.20 -2.93 -8.69
C ARG A 72 -10.69 -2.49 -10.08
N LEU A 73 -9.43 -2.79 -10.42
CA LEU A 73 -8.88 -2.50 -11.75
C LEU A 73 -9.62 -3.20 -12.88
N THR A 74 -10.09 -4.43 -12.67
CA THR A 74 -10.83 -5.19 -13.68
C THR A 74 -12.30 -4.78 -13.83
N ARG A 75 -12.89 -4.16 -12.80
CA ARG A 75 -14.27 -3.65 -12.83
C ARG A 75 -14.40 -2.22 -13.36
N SER A 76 -13.34 -1.42 -13.27
CA SER A 76 -13.31 -0.10 -13.88
C SER A 76 -13.05 -0.22 -15.39
N PRO A 77 -13.86 0.42 -16.26
CA PRO A 77 -13.50 0.58 -17.66
C PRO A 77 -12.17 1.32 -17.71
N SER A 78 -11.14 0.68 -18.28
CA SER A 78 -9.79 1.22 -18.34
C SER A 78 -9.79 2.64 -18.91
N PRO A 79 -9.30 3.67 -18.19
CA PRO A 79 -9.25 5.05 -18.71
C PRO A 79 -8.15 5.23 -19.76
N ARG A 80 -7.36 4.18 -20.06
CA ARG A 80 -6.18 4.22 -20.92
C ARG A 80 -6.47 4.12 -22.43
N ARG A 81 -7.61 4.68 -22.87
CA ARG A 81 -7.98 4.87 -24.28
C ARG A 81 -8.65 6.25 -24.47
N ALA A 82 -7.99 7.28 -23.99
CA ALA A 82 -8.28 8.67 -24.35
C ALA A 82 -6.95 9.41 -24.47
N ALA A 83 -6.21 9.07 -25.52
CA ALA A 83 -5.05 9.80 -26.03
C ALA A 83 -5.06 9.65 -27.54
#